data_AF-A0AAW2NHG1-F1
#
_entry.id   AF-A0AAW2NHG1-F1
#
_cell.length_a   1.000
_cell.length_b   1.000
_cell.length_c   1.000
_cell.angle_alpha   90.00
_cell.angle_beta   90.00
_cell.angle_gamma   90.00
#
_symmetry.space_group_name_H-M   'P 1'
#
loop_
_entity.id
_entity.type
_entity.pdbx_description
1 polymer ?
#
loop_
_entity_poly.entity_id
_entity_poly.type
_entity_poly.pdbx_seq_one_letter_code
_entity_poly.pdbx_strand_id
1 'polypeptide(L)'
;MQSPSQVHYAAAKRILRYLRGTKDFGIWYKSTNDAKLVGYTDSDWAGSVDDMKSTSGYTFSLGSGIFTWASKKQATVAQSSAEAEYIAAAATSNHAIWLRRILEDIGEKQEEPTTIYCDNKSAIAITKNPVQHNRTKHIDIKYHSLREATTRGEIELKYCSTEEQLADIFTKALPRNKFEELRMKIGVCHKHIKGEY
;
A
#
# COMPACT_ATOMS: atom_id res chain seq x y z
N MET A 1 -6.17 -13.41 -20.82
CA MET A 1 -7.65 -13.40 -20.86
C MET A 1 -8.11 -13.81 -22.26
N GLN A 2 -8.38 -15.09 -22.49
CA GLN A 2 -8.91 -15.56 -23.79
C GLN A 2 -10.23 -16.35 -23.68
N SER A 3 -10.71 -16.65 -22.46
CA SER A 3 -11.97 -17.38 -22.23
C SER A 3 -12.69 -16.90 -20.95
N PRO A 4 -13.45 -15.79 -20.98
CA PRO A 4 -14.16 -15.29 -19.81
C PRO A 4 -15.26 -16.27 -19.37
N SER A 5 -15.29 -16.57 -18.08
CA SER A 5 -16.25 -17.48 -17.43
C SER A 5 -17.32 -16.71 -16.63
N GLN A 6 -18.31 -17.42 -16.08
CA GLN A 6 -19.34 -16.81 -15.21
C GLN A 6 -18.74 -16.11 -13.99
N VAL A 7 -17.62 -16.61 -13.45
CA VAL A 7 -16.90 -15.97 -12.35
C VAL A 7 -16.37 -14.59 -12.76
N HIS A 8 -15.79 -14.49 -13.95
CA HIS A 8 -15.30 -13.22 -14.51
C HIS A 8 -16.44 -12.24 -14.73
N TYR A 9 -17.58 -12.71 -15.25
CA TYR A 9 -18.77 -11.90 -15.47
C TYR A 9 -19.38 -11.37 -14.16
N ALA A 10 -19.45 -12.21 -13.11
CA ALA A 10 -19.89 -11.80 -11.78
C ALA A 10 -18.96 -10.75 -11.16
N ALA A 11 -17.64 -10.92 -11.29
CA ALA A 11 -16.65 -9.94 -10.83
C ALA A 11 -16.81 -8.59 -11.57
N ALA A 12 -16.97 -8.61 -12.89
CA ALA A 12 -17.21 -7.40 -13.69
C ALA A 12 -18.49 -6.67 -13.26
N LYS A 13 -19.60 -7.40 -13.06
CA LYS A 13 -20.85 -6.82 -12.53
C LYS A 13 -20.66 -6.19 -11.16
N ARG A 14 -19.91 -6.82 -10.26
CA ARG A 14 -19.62 -6.28 -8.93
C ARG A 14 -18.94 -4.91 -9.04
N ILE A 15 -17.93 -4.79 -9.91
CA ILE A 15 -17.22 -3.52 -10.17
C ILE A 15 -18.19 -2.45 -10.71
N LEU A 16 -18.97 -2.79 -11.75
CA LEU A 16 -19.91 -1.83 -12.35
C LEU A 16 -21.00 -1.36 -11.37
N ARG A 17 -21.49 -2.26 -10.50
CA ARG A 17 -22.44 -1.92 -9.44
C ARG A 17 -21.83 -1.00 -8.40
N TYR A 18 -20.59 -1.25 -8.00
CA TYR A 18 -19.85 -0.38 -7.10
C TYR A 18 -19.71 1.03 -7.71
N LEU A 19 -19.17 1.13 -8.92
CA LEU A 19 -19.02 2.41 -9.63
C LEU A 19 -20.35 3.16 -9.78
N ARG A 20 -21.44 2.45 -10.08
CA ARG A 20 -22.78 3.06 -10.17
C ARG A 20 -23.30 3.52 -8.81
N GLY A 21 -23.05 2.77 -7.74
CA GLY A 21 -23.52 3.08 -6.39
C GLY A 21 -22.67 4.14 -5.67
N THR A 22 -21.46 4.40 -6.16
CA THR A 22 -20.52 5.35 -5.54
C THR A 22 -20.18 6.54 -6.43
N LYS A 23 -21.08 6.93 -7.35
CA LYS A 23 -20.86 8.07 -8.27
C LYS A 23 -20.60 9.39 -7.54
N ASP A 24 -21.24 9.58 -6.40
CA ASP A 24 -21.14 10.80 -5.59
C ASP A 24 -20.09 10.72 -4.47
N PHE A 25 -19.25 9.68 -4.51
CA PHE A 25 -18.13 9.51 -3.59
C PHE A 25 -16.87 10.14 -4.18
N GLY A 26 -16.05 10.71 -3.31
CA GLY A 26 -14.76 11.27 -3.69
C GLY A 26 -13.81 11.32 -2.50
N ILE A 27 -12.55 11.65 -2.78
CA ILE A 27 -11.55 11.95 -1.76
C ILE A 27 -11.59 13.46 -1.51
N TRP A 28 -11.77 13.84 -0.25
CA TRP A 28 -11.84 15.24 0.16
C TRP A 28 -10.58 15.62 0.93
N TYR A 29 -9.85 16.59 0.39
CA TYR A 29 -8.66 17.12 1.03
C TYR A 29 -9.04 18.28 1.95
N LYS A 30 -8.51 18.25 3.17
CA LYS A 30 -8.60 19.36 4.12
C LYS A 30 -7.27 20.09 4.11
N SER A 31 -7.31 21.42 4.25
CA SER A 31 -6.08 22.19 4.46
C SER A 31 -5.45 21.79 5.79
N THR A 32 -4.14 21.55 5.80
CA THR A 32 -3.38 21.19 7.00
C THR A 32 -2.13 22.04 7.10
N ASN A 33 -1.76 22.44 8.32
CA ASN A 33 -0.55 23.26 8.55
C ASN A 33 0.74 22.42 8.59
N ASP A 34 0.64 21.09 8.63
CA ASP A 34 1.78 20.16 8.71
C ASP A 34 1.55 19.00 7.73
N ALA A 35 1.96 19.20 6.48
CA ALA A 35 1.79 18.23 5.39
C ALA A 35 2.87 17.15 5.47
N LYS A 36 2.63 16.13 6.30
CA LYS A 36 3.51 14.97 6.45
C LYS A 36 3.17 13.86 5.47
N LEU A 37 4.17 13.39 4.74
CA LEU A 37 4.06 12.22 3.88
C LEU A 37 4.07 10.94 4.74
N VAL A 38 2.98 10.17 4.66
CA VAL A 38 2.82 8.89 5.37
C VAL A 38 2.34 7.83 4.40
N GLY A 39 2.94 6.64 4.47
CA GLY A 39 2.63 5.51 3.61
C GLY A 39 2.13 4.29 4.38
N TYR A 40 1.39 3.43 3.68
CA TYR A 40 1.02 2.09 4.12
C TYR A 40 1.40 1.10 3.03
N THR A 41 1.89 -0.07 3.42
CA THR A 41 2.25 -1.17 2.51
C THR A 41 1.68 -2.47 3.03
N ASP A 42 1.17 -3.29 2.12
CA ASP A 42 0.69 -4.65 2.39
C ASP A 42 0.91 -5.51 1.14
N SER A 43 0.85 -6.82 1.33
CA SER A 43 0.78 -7.79 0.25
C SER A 43 -0.18 -8.92 0.59
N ASP A 44 -0.87 -9.45 -0.42
CA ASP A 44 -1.38 -10.81 -0.28
C ASP A 44 -0.20 -11.81 -0.37
N TRP A 45 -0.41 -13.04 0.09
CA TRP A 45 0.53 -14.13 -0.13
C TRP A 45 -0.08 -15.18 -1.05
N ALA A 46 0.54 -15.36 -2.22
CA ALA A 46 0.10 -16.30 -3.25
C ALA A 46 -1.39 -16.12 -3.65
N GLY A 47 -1.87 -14.86 -3.70
CA GLY A 47 -3.28 -14.57 -3.96
C GLY A 47 -3.76 -14.93 -5.38
N SER A 48 -2.86 -15.04 -6.36
CA SER A 48 -3.20 -15.47 -7.72
C SER A 48 -3.17 -16.99 -7.84
N VAL A 49 -4.33 -17.63 -8.02
CA VAL A 49 -4.43 -19.08 -8.24
C VAL A 49 -3.76 -19.58 -9.52
N ASP A 50 -3.58 -18.71 -10.51
CA ASP A 50 -3.04 -19.08 -11.82
C ASP A 50 -1.52 -19.28 -11.82
N ASP A 51 -0.78 -18.47 -11.04
CA ASP A 51 0.69 -18.46 -11.02
C ASP A 51 1.30 -18.32 -9.62
N MET A 52 0.47 -18.37 -8.57
CA MET A 52 0.84 -18.26 -7.15
C MET A 52 1.59 -16.97 -6.81
N LYS A 53 1.50 -15.94 -7.66
CA LYS A 53 2.13 -14.65 -7.36
C LYS A 53 1.27 -13.82 -6.43
N SER A 54 1.96 -13.10 -5.56
CA SER A 54 1.36 -12.15 -4.65
C SER A 54 0.90 -10.86 -5.35
N THR A 55 0.00 -10.11 -4.73
CA THR A 55 -0.37 -8.73 -5.07
C THR A 55 0.17 -7.79 -4.00
N SER A 56 1.04 -6.86 -4.38
CA SER A 56 1.49 -5.77 -3.51
C SER A 56 0.52 -4.60 -3.61
N GLY A 57 0.24 -3.97 -2.48
CA GLY A 57 -0.55 -2.75 -2.40
C GLY A 57 0.12 -1.70 -1.54
N TYR A 58 -0.07 -0.44 -1.90
CA TYR A 58 0.34 0.68 -1.06
C TYR A 58 -0.58 1.87 -1.23
N THR A 59 -0.53 2.78 -0.25
CA THR A 59 -1.18 4.08 -0.31
C THR A 59 -0.37 5.12 0.45
N PHE A 60 -0.42 6.37 0.00
CA PHE A 60 0.18 7.51 0.68
C PHE A 60 -0.82 8.64 0.89
N SER A 61 -0.73 9.27 2.05
CA SER A 61 -1.40 10.53 2.38
C SER A 61 -0.38 11.64 2.59
N LEU A 62 -0.86 12.87 2.47
CA LEU A 62 -0.10 14.08 2.76
C LEU A 62 -0.98 15.00 3.61
N GLY A 63 -0.85 14.90 4.94
CA GLY A 63 -1.63 15.67 5.93
C GLY A 63 -3.13 15.33 6.03
N SER A 64 -3.82 15.07 4.91
CA SER A 64 -5.26 14.77 4.88
C SER A 64 -5.56 13.41 4.22
N GLY A 65 -6.37 13.38 3.14
CA GLY A 65 -6.74 12.16 2.45
C GLY A 65 -5.58 11.48 1.71
N ILE A 66 -5.78 10.23 1.27
CA ILE A 66 -4.80 9.58 0.40
C ILE A 66 -4.79 10.27 -0.96
N PHE A 67 -3.62 10.40 -1.58
CA PHE A 67 -3.51 11.02 -2.91
C PHE A 67 -2.89 10.10 -3.96
N THR A 68 -2.22 9.03 -3.54
CA THR A 68 -1.64 8.03 -4.45
C THR A 68 -1.73 6.64 -3.83
N TRP A 69 -2.01 5.65 -4.67
CA TRP A 69 -2.13 4.25 -4.28
C TRP A 69 -1.76 3.34 -5.44
N ALA A 70 -1.50 2.06 -5.15
CA ALA A 70 -1.34 1.04 -6.17
C ALA A 70 -1.82 -0.32 -5.66
N SER A 71 -2.23 -1.16 -6.61
CA SER A 71 -2.44 -2.60 -6.45
C SER A 71 -1.75 -3.27 -7.64
N LYS A 72 -0.70 -4.04 -7.39
CA LYS A 72 0.18 -4.58 -8.43
C LYS A 72 0.59 -6.01 -8.12
N LYS A 73 0.33 -6.90 -9.07
CA LYS A 73 0.83 -8.27 -9.05
C LYS A 73 2.36 -8.28 -9.06
N GLN A 74 2.96 -9.02 -8.14
CA GLN A 74 4.41 -9.18 -8.04
C GLN A 74 4.94 -9.93 -9.27
N ALA A 75 6.19 -9.62 -9.67
CA ALA A 75 6.81 -10.26 -10.82
C ALA A 75 7.23 -11.70 -10.53
N THR A 76 7.67 -11.95 -9.29
CA THR A 76 8.21 -13.21 -8.78
C THR A 76 7.26 -13.85 -7.77
N VAL A 77 7.31 -15.16 -7.63
CA VAL A 77 6.57 -15.90 -6.59
C VAL A 77 7.35 -15.81 -5.28
N ALA A 78 6.75 -15.19 -4.27
CA ALA A 78 7.34 -15.09 -2.94
C ALA A 78 7.25 -16.44 -2.20
N GLN A 79 8.34 -16.84 -1.54
CA GLN A 79 8.40 -18.14 -0.83
C GLN A 79 7.84 -18.07 0.60
N SER A 80 7.48 -16.88 1.08
CA SER A 80 6.83 -16.67 2.37
C SER A 80 6.01 -15.39 2.37
N SER A 81 5.08 -15.24 3.31
CA SER A 81 4.35 -13.99 3.52
C SER A 81 5.30 -12.83 3.87
N ALA A 82 6.32 -13.08 4.70
CA ALA A 82 7.34 -12.08 5.04
C ALA A 82 8.10 -11.60 3.80
N GLU A 83 8.39 -12.49 2.84
CA GLU A 83 9.04 -12.12 1.60
C GLU A 83 8.11 -11.31 0.68
N ALA A 84 6.84 -11.69 0.58
CA ALA A 84 5.84 -10.94 -0.20
C ALA A 84 5.70 -9.51 0.35
N GLU A 85 5.60 -9.38 1.67
CA GLU A 85 5.51 -8.10 2.39
C GLU A 85 6.76 -7.26 2.19
N TYR A 86 7.93 -7.89 2.24
CA TYR A 86 9.18 -7.21 1.97
C TYR A 86 9.24 -6.67 0.54
N ILE A 87 8.83 -7.47 -0.44
CA ILE A 87 8.77 -7.05 -1.85
C ILE A 87 7.84 -5.85 -2.02
N ALA A 88 6.70 -5.84 -1.32
CA ALA A 88 5.79 -4.70 -1.29
C ALA A 88 6.46 -3.48 -0.65
N ALA A 89 7.03 -3.62 0.55
CA ALA A 89 7.69 -2.54 1.27
C ALA A 89 8.83 -1.91 0.46
N ALA A 90 9.65 -2.70 -0.24
CA ALA A 90 10.70 -2.19 -1.11
C ALA A 90 10.16 -1.34 -2.27
N ALA A 91 9.05 -1.77 -2.89
CA ALA A 91 8.40 -0.99 -3.93
C ALA A 91 7.78 0.30 -3.37
N THR A 92 7.14 0.22 -2.20
CA THR A 92 6.56 1.36 -1.50
C THR A 92 7.62 2.38 -1.09
N SER A 93 8.79 1.95 -0.61
CA SER A 93 9.90 2.84 -0.26
C SER A 93 10.49 3.56 -1.48
N ASN A 94 10.59 2.88 -2.62
CA ASN A 94 11.00 3.55 -3.86
C ASN A 94 10.00 4.65 -4.26
N HIS A 95 8.69 4.38 -4.11
CA HIS A 95 7.66 5.38 -4.36
C HIS A 95 7.73 6.54 -3.35
N ALA A 96 7.98 6.26 -2.07
CA ALA A 96 8.16 7.27 -1.04
C ALA A 96 9.36 8.20 -1.36
N ILE A 97 10.51 7.65 -1.73
CA ILE A 97 11.70 8.43 -2.10
C ILE A 97 11.40 9.31 -3.31
N TRP A 98 10.71 8.78 -4.31
CA TRP A 98 10.29 9.55 -5.47
C TRP A 98 9.34 10.69 -5.09
N LEU A 99 8.34 10.43 -4.24
CA LEU A 99 7.43 11.45 -3.72
C LEU A 99 8.17 12.53 -2.92
N ARG A 100 9.12 12.15 -2.08
CA ARG A 100 9.95 13.10 -1.30
C ARG A 100 10.69 14.08 -2.21
N ARG A 101 11.25 13.61 -3.33
CA ARG A 101 11.91 14.47 -4.33
C ARG A 101 10.93 15.43 -4.99
N ILE A 102 9.75 14.96 -5.37
CA ILE A 102 8.70 15.84 -5.92
C ILE A 102 8.28 16.90 -4.91
N LEU A 103 8.09 16.52 -3.65
CA LEU A 103 7.72 17.44 -2.58
C LEU A 103 8.82 18.49 -2.35
N GLU A 104 10.10 18.09 -2.40
CA GLU A 104 11.23 19.00 -2.34
C GLU A 104 11.25 19.98 -3.52
N ASP A 105 11.03 19.51 -4.75
CA ASP A 105 10.98 20.34 -5.96
C ASP A 105 9.88 21.42 -5.91
N ILE A 106 8.78 21.18 -5.18
CA ILE A 106 7.68 22.14 -5.01
C ILE A 106 7.77 22.95 -3.70
N GLY A 107 8.86 22.83 -2.94
CA GLY A 107 9.10 23.60 -1.72
C GLY A 107 8.51 23.01 -0.42
N GLU A 108 7.99 21.78 -0.45
CA GLU A 108 7.39 21.05 0.68
C GLU A 108 8.32 19.93 1.19
N LYS A 109 9.61 20.24 1.31
CA LYS A 109 10.65 19.28 1.68
C LYS A 109 10.31 18.58 3.00
N GLN A 110 10.36 17.26 2.98
CA GLN A 110 10.11 16.41 4.15
C GLN A 110 11.43 16.19 4.91
N GLU A 111 11.64 16.89 6.03
CA GLU A 111 12.90 16.75 6.78
C GLU A 111 13.01 15.40 7.50
N GLU A 112 11.91 14.96 8.12
CA GLU A 112 11.87 13.68 8.83
C GLU A 112 11.71 12.48 7.88
N PRO A 113 12.16 11.27 8.28
CA PRO A 113 11.93 10.05 7.51
C PRO A 113 10.44 9.82 7.25
N THR A 114 10.10 9.44 6.01
CA THR A 114 8.71 9.08 5.69
C THR A 114 8.34 7.78 6.39
N THR A 115 7.35 7.83 7.29
CA THR A 115 6.83 6.64 7.96
C THR A 115 6.03 5.79 6.96
N ILE A 116 6.39 4.52 6.84
CA ILE A 116 5.66 3.51 6.07
C ILE A 116 5.18 2.43 7.05
N TYR A 117 3.86 2.31 7.18
CA TYR A 117 3.22 1.32 8.03
C TYR A 117 3.11 -0.04 7.33
N CYS A 118 3.50 -1.10 8.04
CA CYS A 118 3.45 -2.50 7.61
C CYS A 118 2.98 -3.37 8.77
N ASP A 119 2.12 -4.37 8.53
CA ASP A 119 1.60 -5.24 9.59
C ASP A 119 2.45 -6.52 9.80
N ASN A 120 3.53 -6.68 9.02
CA ASN A 120 4.40 -7.84 9.12
C ASN A 120 5.70 -7.53 9.88
N LYS A 121 5.71 -7.89 11.17
CA LYS A 121 6.89 -7.72 12.05
C LYS A 121 8.13 -8.45 11.51
N SER A 122 7.97 -9.59 10.85
CA SER A 122 9.09 -10.34 10.27
C SER A 122 9.69 -9.56 9.10
N ALA A 123 8.88 -9.00 8.20
CA ALA A 123 9.35 -8.15 7.11
C ALA A 123 10.13 -6.92 7.65
N ILE A 124 9.59 -6.28 8.69
CA ILE A 124 10.27 -5.15 9.38
C ILE A 124 11.58 -5.62 10.05
N ALA A 125 11.60 -6.79 10.68
CA ALA A 125 12.82 -7.28 11.32
C ALA A 125 13.94 -7.55 10.30
N ILE A 126 13.59 -7.97 9.08
CA ILE A 126 14.59 -8.24 8.04
C ILE A 126 15.24 -6.95 7.51
N THR A 127 14.59 -5.80 7.58
CA THR A 127 15.26 -4.52 7.24
C THR A 127 16.32 -4.13 8.27
N LYS A 128 16.15 -4.56 9.52
CA LYS A 128 17.07 -4.29 10.64
C LYS A 128 18.20 -5.32 10.74
N ASN A 129 17.90 -6.60 10.49
CA ASN A 129 18.82 -7.71 10.69
C ASN A 129 19.11 -8.45 9.36
N PRO A 130 20.38 -8.46 8.88
CA PRO A 130 20.76 -9.20 7.70
C PRO A 130 20.86 -10.71 8.00
N VAL A 131 19.72 -11.39 8.12
CA VAL A 131 19.74 -12.86 8.13
C VAL A 131 19.88 -13.33 6.68
N GLN A 132 21.03 -13.94 6.38
CA GLN A 132 21.31 -14.59 5.10
C GLN A 132 20.48 -15.88 5.01
N HIS A 133 19.44 -15.84 4.19
CA HIS A 133 18.84 -17.04 3.62
C HIS A 133 19.24 -17.09 2.13
N ASN A 134 19.39 -18.30 1.57
CA ASN A 134 19.62 -18.48 0.13
C ASN A 134 18.45 -17.88 -0.66
N ARG A 135 18.63 -16.67 -1.18
CA ARG A 135 17.62 -15.91 -1.93
C ARG A 135 18.08 -15.73 -3.38
N THR A 136 17.13 -15.38 -4.25
CA THR A 136 17.48 -15.00 -5.62
C THR A 136 18.04 -13.57 -5.65
N LYS A 137 18.99 -13.30 -6.55
CA LYS A 137 19.65 -11.98 -6.69
C LYS A 137 18.67 -10.80 -6.79
N HIS A 138 17.53 -10.98 -7.47
CA HIS A 138 16.52 -9.92 -7.61
C HIS A 138 15.86 -9.56 -6.26
N ILE A 139 15.68 -10.54 -5.38
CA ILE A 139 15.18 -10.31 -4.03
C ILE A 139 16.26 -9.58 -3.22
N ASP A 140 17.52 -10.02 -3.29
CA ASP A 140 18.61 -9.37 -2.55
C ASP A 140 18.75 -7.88 -2.90
N ILE A 141 18.64 -7.51 -4.18
CA ILE A 141 18.69 -6.10 -4.61
C ILE A 141 17.60 -5.26 -3.91
N LYS A 142 16.36 -5.78 -3.84
CA LYS A 142 15.27 -5.09 -3.12
C LYS A 142 15.58 -4.96 -1.63
N TYR A 143 16.22 -5.98 -1.06
CA TYR A 143 16.59 -5.99 0.33
C TYR A 143 17.65 -4.95 0.67
N HIS A 144 18.68 -4.86 -0.16
CA HIS A 144 19.70 -3.82 -0.05
C HIS A 144 19.09 -2.43 -0.21
N SER A 145 18.26 -2.21 -1.24
CA SER A 145 17.63 -0.91 -1.50
C SER A 145 16.77 -0.41 -0.34
N LEU A 146 15.92 -1.27 0.23
CA LEU A 146 15.04 -0.89 1.34
C LEU A 146 15.84 -0.58 2.62
N ARG A 147 16.87 -1.37 2.88
CA ARG A 147 17.76 -1.16 4.02
C ARG A 147 18.55 0.14 3.89
N GLU A 148 19.15 0.40 2.72
CA GLU A 148 19.88 1.64 2.46
C GLU A 148 18.98 2.87 2.66
N ALA A 149 17.76 2.84 2.14
CA ALA A 149 16.79 3.92 2.36
C ALA A 149 16.49 4.17 3.85
N THR A 150 16.35 3.08 4.62
CA THR A 150 16.15 3.17 6.07
C THR A 150 17.39 3.72 6.78
N THR A 151 18.59 3.25 6.42
CA THR A 151 19.86 3.71 7.00
C THR A 151 20.16 5.17 6.67
N ARG A 152 19.77 5.65 5.49
CA ARG A 152 19.88 7.07 5.11
C ARG A 152 18.85 7.97 5.79
N GLY A 153 17.90 7.41 6.54
CA GLY A 153 16.82 8.18 7.16
C GLY A 153 15.82 8.75 6.16
N GLU A 154 15.73 8.20 4.95
CA GLU A 154 14.73 8.66 3.96
C GLU A 154 13.34 8.12 4.30
N ILE A 155 13.29 6.90 4.85
CA ILE A 155 12.06 6.21 5.23
C ILE A 155 12.24 5.49 6.57
N GLU A 156 11.13 5.26 7.27
CA GLU A 156 11.08 4.44 8.48
C GLU A 156 9.92 3.44 8.37
N LEU A 157 10.21 2.15 8.54
CA LEU A 157 9.15 1.14 8.64
C LEU A 157 8.64 1.02 10.07
N LYS A 158 7.34 1.21 10.25
CA LYS A 158 6.65 1.05 11.54
C LYS A 158 5.59 -0.03 11.46
N TYR A 159 5.45 -0.77 12.56
CA TYR A 159 4.38 -1.75 12.68
C TYR A 159 3.04 -1.03 12.85
N CYS A 160 2.01 -1.44 12.10
CA CYS A 160 0.61 -1.15 12.39
C CYS A 160 -0.16 -2.45 12.60
N SER A 161 -1.27 -2.39 13.31
CA SER A 161 -2.17 -3.54 13.39
C SER A 161 -2.84 -3.80 12.03
N THR A 162 -3.22 -5.05 11.76
CA THR A 162 -4.01 -5.38 10.56
C THR A 162 -5.35 -4.64 10.51
N GLU A 163 -5.92 -4.24 11.65
CA GLU A 163 -7.15 -3.45 11.67
C GLU A 163 -6.97 -2.01 11.17
N GLU A 164 -5.76 -1.47 11.31
CA GLU A 164 -5.35 -0.12 10.90
C GLU A 164 -4.63 -0.10 9.54
N GLN A 165 -4.38 -1.27 8.96
CA GLN A 165 -3.67 -1.40 7.70
C GLN A 165 -4.53 -0.90 6.53
N LEU A 166 -4.26 0.33 6.07
CA LEU A 166 -5.02 0.94 4.98
C LEU A 166 -4.71 0.29 3.62
N ALA A 167 -3.55 -0.35 3.46
CA ALA A 167 -3.18 -0.99 2.21
C ALA A 167 -3.96 -2.29 1.92
N ASP A 168 -4.65 -2.86 2.92
CA ASP A 168 -5.48 -4.07 2.79
C ASP A 168 -6.55 -3.96 1.70
N ILE A 169 -7.09 -2.75 1.50
CA ILE A 169 -8.12 -2.50 0.48
C ILE A 169 -7.58 -2.73 -0.95
N PHE A 170 -6.26 -2.71 -1.13
CA PHE A 170 -5.59 -2.87 -2.42
C PHE A 170 -5.04 -4.28 -2.66
N THR A 171 -5.07 -5.15 -1.66
CA THR A 171 -4.44 -6.49 -1.70
C THR A 171 -5.41 -7.61 -1.38
N LYS A 172 -6.41 -7.37 -0.52
CA LYS A 172 -7.27 -8.41 0.04
C LYS A 172 -8.70 -8.30 -0.50
N ALA A 173 -9.34 -9.46 -0.69
CA ALA A 173 -10.78 -9.54 -0.96
C ALA A 173 -11.56 -9.37 0.36
N LEU A 174 -11.83 -8.13 0.74
CA LEU A 174 -12.43 -7.80 2.04
C LEU A 174 -13.94 -8.04 2.09
N PRO A 175 -14.49 -8.47 3.25
CA PRO A 175 -15.92 -8.40 3.52
C PRO A 175 -16.43 -6.97 3.40
N ARG A 176 -17.71 -6.80 3.02
CA ARG A 176 -18.32 -5.50 2.76
C ARG A 176 -18.08 -4.48 3.86
N ASN A 177 -18.31 -4.85 5.12
CA ASN A 177 -18.18 -3.92 6.26
C ASN A 177 -16.74 -3.40 6.39
N LYS A 178 -15.74 -4.29 6.31
CA LYS A 178 -14.33 -3.89 6.39
C LYS A 178 -13.90 -3.07 5.18
N PHE A 179 -14.39 -3.42 3.99
CA PHE A 179 -14.14 -2.63 2.78
C PHE A 179 -14.71 -1.22 2.91
N GLU A 180 -15.95 -1.07 3.38
CA GLU A 180 -16.59 0.24 3.58
C GLU A 180 -15.88 1.08 4.66
N GLU A 181 -15.42 0.45 5.73
CA GLU A 181 -14.59 1.07 6.78
C GLU A 181 -13.26 1.59 6.21
N LEU A 182 -12.47 0.74 5.55
CA LEU A 182 -11.18 1.15 4.98
C LEU A 182 -11.36 2.20 3.89
N ARG A 183 -12.39 2.07 3.06
CA ARG A 183 -12.74 3.05 2.03
C ARG A 183 -12.99 4.44 2.63
N MET A 184 -13.70 4.49 3.77
CA MET A 184 -13.90 5.73 4.50
C MET A 184 -12.58 6.26 5.08
N LYS A 185 -11.74 5.40 5.68
CA LYS A 185 -10.43 5.78 6.26
C LYS A 185 -9.45 6.32 5.21
N ILE A 186 -9.46 5.80 3.99
CA ILE A 186 -8.68 6.37 2.88
C ILE A 186 -9.30 7.66 2.30
N GLY A 187 -10.43 8.12 2.83
CA GLY A 187 -11.07 9.37 2.47
C GLY A 187 -12.10 9.28 1.35
N VAL A 188 -12.38 8.10 0.80
CA VAL A 188 -13.41 7.91 -0.23
C VAL A 188 -14.80 7.86 0.45
N CYS A 189 -15.44 9.02 0.55
CA CYS A 189 -16.72 9.18 1.23
C CYS A 189 -17.73 10.00 0.40
N HIS A 190 -19.01 9.88 0.75
CA HIS A 190 -20.08 10.65 0.11
C HIS A 190 -20.01 12.12 0.55
N LYS A 191 -20.29 13.05 -0.36
CA LYS A 191 -20.29 14.52 -0.15
C LYS A 191 -21.15 15.05 1.04
N HIS A 192 -21.96 14.20 1.68
CA HIS A 192 -22.94 14.62 2.70
C HIS A 192 -22.47 14.54 4.16
N ILE A 193 -21.19 14.29 4.42
CA ILE A 193 -20.63 14.56 5.77
C ILE A 193 -20.28 16.05 5.85
N LYS A 194 -21.32 16.90 5.80
CA LYS A 194 -21.28 18.26 6.33
C LYS A 194 -21.77 18.17 7.77
N GLY A 195 -20.87 18.36 8.73
CA GLY A 195 -21.21 18.50 10.15
C GLY A 195 -20.42 17.52 11.00
N GLU A 196 -19.59 18.10 11.87
CA GLU A 196 -18.84 17.44 12.96
C GLU A 196 -17.68 16.56 12.51
N TYR A 197 -16.46 17.12 12.55
CA TYR A 197 -15.20 16.58 13.09
C TYR A 197 -14.11 17.63 12.87
#